data_AF-E2AV31-F1
#
_entry.id   AF-E2AV31-F1
#
_cell.length_a   1.000
_cell.length_b   1.000
_cell.length_c   1.000
_cell.angle_alpha   90.00
_cell.angle_beta   90.00
_cell.angle_gamma   90.00
#
_symmetry.space_group_name_H-M   'P 1'
#
loop_
_entity.id
_entity.type
_entity.pdbx_description
1 polymer ?
#
loop_
_entity_poly.entity_id
_entity_poly.type
_entity_poly.pdbx_seq_one_letter_code
_entity_poly.pdbx_strand_id
1 'polypeptide(L)'
;ISKPNFHSRSVFSENLMAVKLEAKIDKPIYVGMSILDISKIHLYAFHYEYMSPLYGDKCKILYTDTDSFIYSIECEDAYERMKRDIVRFDTSDYAIDNPYGVPRANKKIFGLMKDENNGALMLEFVGLR
;
A
#
# COMPACT_ATOMS: atom_id res chain seq x y z
N ILE A 1 43.58 18.67 -2.10
CA ILE A 1 42.16 18.41 -2.42
C ILE A 1 41.32 18.88 -1.24
N SER A 2 40.60 19.99 -1.37
CA SER A 2 39.68 20.47 -0.33
C SER A 2 38.41 19.60 -0.36
N LYS A 3 38.11 18.89 0.74
CA LYS A 3 36.81 18.21 0.90
C LYS A 3 35.83 19.22 1.51
N PRO A 4 34.81 19.68 0.77
CA PRO A 4 33.94 20.79 1.20
C PRO A 4 33.01 20.44 2.37
N ASN A 5 32.96 19.17 2.78
CA ASN A 5 32.14 18.69 3.89
C ASN A 5 32.93 18.47 5.18
N PHE A 6 34.23 18.79 5.22
CA PHE A 6 35.00 18.70 6.47
C PHE A 6 34.58 19.83 7.42
N HIS A 7 34.14 19.46 8.62
CA HIS A 7 33.80 20.43 9.66
C HIS A 7 34.90 20.52 10.72
N SER A 8 35.28 19.40 11.33
CA SER A 8 36.35 19.36 12.34
C SER A 8 36.96 17.97 12.50
N ARG A 9 38.07 17.89 13.24
CA ARG A 9 38.67 16.62 13.68
C ARG A 9 39.07 16.70 15.15
N SER A 10 38.98 15.56 15.84
CA SER A 10 39.49 15.36 17.20
C SER A 10 40.44 14.18 17.19
N VAL A 11 41.67 14.37 17.68
CA VAL A 11 42.68 13.31 17.78
C VAL A 11 42.62 12.72 19.18
N PHE A 12 42.46 11.39 19.27
CA PHE A 12 42.37 10.67 20.54
C PHE A 12 43.67 9.94 20.87
N SER A 13 44.42 9.49 19.87
CA SER A 13 45.76 8.93 20.01
C SER A 13 46.55 9.05 18.69
N GLU A 14 47.81 8.64 18.69
CA GLU A 14 48.67 8.62 17.48
C GLU A 14 48.01 7.90 16.30
N ASN A 15 47.24 6.85 16.59
CA ASN A 15 46.58 6.00 15.58
C ASN A 15 45.05 6.15 15.54
N LEU A 16 44.46 7.14 16.25
CA LEU A 16 43.01 7.30 16.32
C LEU A 16 42.57 8.76 16.26
N MET A 17 41.66 9.04 15.32
CA MET A 17 41.07 10.37 15.10
C MET A 17 39.61 10.24 14.70
N ALA A 18 38.74 11.07 15.29
CA ALA A 18 37.40 11.32 14.76
C ALA A 18 37.42 12.50 13.79
N VAL A 19 36.66 12.37 12.71
CA VAL A 19 36.41 13.44 11.74
C VAL A 19 34.91 13.72 11.73
N LYS A 20 34.53 14.95 12.03
CA LYS A 20 33.16 15.44 11.87
C LYS A 20 33.02 16.01 10.46
N LEU A 21 32.05 15.48 9.74
CA LEU A 21 31.65 15.97 8.42
C LEU A 21 30.30 16.69 8.55
N GLU A 22 30.13 17.80 7.85
CA GLU A 22 28.84 18.45 7.66
C GLU A 22 28.16 17.91 6.41
N ALA A 23 26.97 17.35 6.58
CA ALA A 23 26.12 16.89 5.50
C ALA A 23 24.83 17.71 5.51
N LYS A 24 24.51 18.32 4.37
CA LYS A 24 23.21 18.95 4.16
C LYS A 24 22.26 17.90 3.60
N ILE A 25 21.19 17.62 4.33
CA ILE A 25 20.09 16.79 3.81
C ILE A 25 19.14 17.73 3.08
N ASP A 26 19.39 17.93 1.79
CA ASP A 26 18.61 18.79 0.89
C ASP A 26 17.53 18.03 0.12
N LYS A 27 17.52 16.69 0.22
CA LYS A 27 16.51 15.83 -0.37
C LYS A 27 15.45 15.45 0.67
N PRO A 28 14.16 15.37 0.29
CA PRO A 28 13.06 15.04 1.17
C PRO A 28 12.97 13.53 1.47
N ILE A 29 14.09 12.87 1.78
CA ILE A 29 14.17 11.42 1.99
C ILE A 29 13.25 10.98 3.14
N TYR A 30 13.27 11.72 4.25
CA TYR A 30 12.42 11.42 5.41
C TYR A 30 10.94 11.54 5.08
N VAL A 31 10.55 12.56 4.32
CA VAL A 31 9.15 12.73 3.88
C VAL A 31 8.74 11.56 3.00
N GLY A 32 9.60 11.13 2.06
CA GLY A 32 9.35 9.96 1.23
C GLY A 32 9.16 8.68 2.05
N MET A 33 9.99 8.45 3.08
CA MET A 33 9.82 7.31 3.98
C MET A 33 8.51 7.40 4.78
N SER A 34 8.16 8.57 5.32
CA SER A 34 6.90 8.74 6.05
C SER A 34 5.67 8.47 5.19
N ILE A 35 5.67 8.92 3.93
CA ILE A 35 4.56 8.64 2.99
C ILE A 35 4.45 7.14 2.72
N LEU A 36 5.59 6.46 2.51
CA LEU A 36 5.60 5.01 2.27
C LEU A 36 5.07 4.23 3.48
N ASP A 37 5.45 4.63 4.69
CA ASP A 37 4.98 3.97 5.91
C ASP A 37 3.47 4.18 6.12
N ILE A 38 2.97 5.40 5.88
CA ILE A 38 1.54 5.70 5.93
C ILE A 38 0.76 4.87 4.90
N SER A 39 1.28 4.75 3.67
CA SER A 39 0.67 3.93 2.62
C SER A 39 0.57 2.46 3.02
N LYS A 40 1.62 1.89 3.61
CA LYS A 40 1.59 0.51 4.14
C LYS A 40 0.60 0.33 5.26
N ILE A 41 0.52 1.28 6.20
CA ILE A 41 -0.45 1.24 7.29
C ILE A 41 -1.88 1.18 6.74
N HIS A 42 -2.20 1.98 5.72
CA HIS A 42 -3.53 1.94 5.09
C HIS A 42 -3.84 0.59 4.45
N LEU A 43 -2.90 0.02 3.69
CA LEU A 43 -3.06 -1.31 3.07
C LEU A 43 -3.23 -2.42 4.12
N TYR A 44 -2.39 -2.40 5.16
CA TYR A 44 -2.44 -3.40 6.22
C TYR A 44 -3.68 -3.28 7.08
N ALA A 45 -4.16 -2.06 7.36
CA ALA A 45 -5.44 -1.86 8.03
C ALA A 45 -6.58 -2.47 7.21
N PHE A 46 -6.60 -2.27 5.89
CA PHE A 46 -7.61 -2.90 5.04
C PHE A 46 -7.54 -4.44 5.10
N HIS A 47 -6.34 -5.02 5.09
CA HIS A 47 -6.21 -6.46 5.18
C HIS A 47 -6.58 -7.01 6.57
N TYR A 48 -5.91 -6.54 7.62
CA TYR A 48 -5.99 -7.13 8.96
C TYR A 48 -7.21 -6.69 9.76
N GLU A 49 -7.73 -5.48 9.54
CA GLU A 49 -8.88 -4.97 10.29
C GLU A 49 -10.20 -5.20 9.56
N TYR A 50 -10.17 -5.42 8.24
CA TYR A 50 -11.38 -5.62 7.44
C TYR A 50 -11.43 -6.99 6.74
N MET A 51 -10.53 -7.29 5.80
CA MET A 51 -10.62 -8.51 4.98
C MET A 51 -10.43 -9.80 5.77
N SER A 52 -9.43 -9.84 6.65
CA SER A 52 -9.09 -11.03 7.44
C SER A 52 -10.18 -11.36 8.48
N PRO A 53 -10.72 -10.41 9.27
CA PRO A 53 -11.86 -10.72 10.15
C PRO A 53 -13.14 -11.06 9.40
N LEU A 54 -13.34 -10.50 8.19
CA LEU A 54 -14.54 -10.70 7.38
C LEU A 54 -14.63 -12.12 6.81
N TYR A 55 -13.52 -12.68 6.35
CA TYR A 55 -13.48 -13.97 5.65
C TYR A 55 -12.72 -15.06 6.41
N GLY A 56 -11.90 -14.70 7.39
CA GLY A 56 -11.05 -15.64 8.14
C GLY A 56 -10.18 -16.47 7.21
N ASP A 57 -10.16 -17.79 7.44
CA ASP A 57 -9.37 -18.75 6.66
C ASP A 57 -9.80 -18.87 5.18
N LYS A 58 -10.95 -18.29 4.82
CA LYS A 58 -11.47 -18.26 3.45
C LYS A 58 -10.87 -17.15 2.60
N CYS A 59 -10.01 -16.31 3.15
CA CYS A 59 -9.31 -15.26 2.42
C CYS A 59 -7.80 -15.50 2.48
N LYS A 60 -7.18 -15.61 1.31
CA LYS A 60 -5.73 -15.79 1.15
C LYS A 60 -5.18 -14.70 0.24
N ILE A 61 -4.12 -14.04 0.67
CA ILE A 61 -3.35 -13.15 -0.20
C ILE A 61 -2.51 -14.03 -1.14
N LEU A 62 -2.73 -13.87 -2.44
CA LEU A 62 -1.94 -14.53 -3.48
C LEU A 62 -0.74 -13.68 -3.90
N TYR A 63 -0.89 -12.36 -3.89
CA TYR A 63 0.14 -11.40 -4.30
C TYR A 63 -0.08 -10.03 -3.66
N THR A 64 1.01 -9.28 -3.50
CA THR A 64 1.00 -7.90 -3.01
C THR A 64 1.92 -7.03 -3.87
N ASP A 65 1.45 -5.85 -4.25
CA ASP A 65 2.29 -4.77 -4.80
C ASP A 65 2.08 -3.49 -3.97
N THR A 66 2.85 -2.44 -4.30
CA THR A 66 2.93 -1.11 -3.68
C THR A 66 1.61 -0.61 -3.07
N ASP A 67 0.50 -0.74 -3.78
CA ASP A 67 -0.83 -0.25 -3.40
C ASP A 67 -1.95 -1.28 -3.65
N SER A 68 -1.64 -2.55 -3.89
CA SER A 68 -2.65 -3.54 -4.27
C SER A 68 -2.44 -4.92 -3.65
N PHE A 69 -3.56 -5.64 -3.55
CA PHE A 69 -3.61 -7.03 -3.13
C PHE A 69 -4.34 -7.85 -4.18
N ILE A 70 -3.86 -9.07 -4.43
CA ILE A 70 -4.64 -10.10 -5.12
C ILE A 70 -5.10 -11.11 -4.09
N TYR A 71 -6.41 -11.22 -3.93
CA TYR A 71 -7.04 -12.13 -2.96
C TYR A 71 -7.67 -13.33 -3.66
N SER A 72 -7.45 -14.52 -3.09
CA SER A 72 -8.33 -15.67 -3.27
C SER A 72 -9.35 -15.65 -2.13
N ILE A 73 -10.63 -15.54 -2.46
CA ILE A 73 -11.71 -15.46 -1.48
C ILE A 73 -12.75 -16.54 -1.77
N GLU A 74 -13.02 -17.39 -0.79
CA GLU A 74 -14.13 -18.35 -0.84
C GLU A 74 -15.37 -17.71 -0.20
N CYS A 75 -16.35 -17.33 -1.01
CA CYS A 75 -17.62 -16.77 -0.55
C CYS A 75 -18.75 -17.01 -1.55
N GLU A 76 -20.00 -16.81 -1.13
CA GLU A 76 -21.16 -16.91 -2.02
C GLU A 76 -21.24 -15.71 -2.98
N ASP A 77 -21.11 -14.50 -2.44
CA ASP A 77 -21.11 -13.26 -3.24
C ASP A 77 -20.23 -12.18 -2.57
N ALA A 78 -19.09 -11.87 -3.20
CA ALA A 78 -18.18 -10.81 -2.76
C ALA A 78 -18.74 -9.42 -3.04
N TYR A 79 -19.51 -9.26 -4.11
CA TYR A 79 -20.03 -7.96 -4.56
C TYR A 79 -21.18 -7.49 -3.68
N GLU A 80 -22.00 -8.39 -3.12
CA GLU A 80 -22.98 -8.04 -2.08
C GLU A 80 -22.31 -7.43 -0.84
N ARG A 81 -21.19 -8.01 -0.39
CA ARG A 81 -20.40 -7.46 0.72
C ARG A 81 -19.82 -6.10 0.38
N MET A 82 -19.30 -5.94 -0.83
CA MET A 82 -18.75 -4.68 -1.31
C MET A 82 -19.81 -3.57 -1.41
N LYS A 83 -21.04 -3.90 -1.85
CA LYS A 83 -22.18 -2.96 -1.86
C LYS A 83 -22.57 -2.51 -0.46
N ARG A 84 -22.62 -3.44 0.50
CA ARG A 84 -22.92 -3.13 1.89
C ARG A 84 -21.89 -2.18 2.51
N ASP A 85 -20.61 -2.44 2.23
CA ASP A 85 -19.50 -1.71 2.81
C ASP A 85 -18.90 -0.66 1.85
N ILE A 86 -19.73 -0.10 0.95
CA ILE A 86 -19.32 0.76 -0.18
C ILE A 86 -18.43 1.95 0.23
N VAL A 87 -18.57 2.43 1.47
CA VAL A 87 -17.74 3.52 2.03
C VAL A 87 -16.24 3.18 2.09
N ARG A 88 -15.88 1.89 1.96
CA ARG A 88 -14.49 1.40 1.91
C ARG A 88 -13.94 1.27 0.50
N PHE A 89 -14.80 1.42 -0.52
CA PHE A 89 -14.47 1.10 -1.89
C PHE A 89 -14.69 2.27 -2.86
N ASP A 90 -13.79 2.42 -3.83
CA ASP A 90 -14.05 3.19 -5.05
C ASP A 90 -14.64 2.25 -6.10
N THR A 91 -15.91 2.46 -6.42
CA THR A 91 -16.66 1.69 -7.43
C THR A 91 -17.07 2.58 -8.61
N SER A 92 -16.50 3.78 -8.72
CA SER A 92 -16.92 4.78 -9.69
C SER A 92 -16.68 4.38 -11.15
N ASP A 93 -15.72 3.48 -11.37
CA ASP A 93 -15.31 2.96 -12.67
C ASP A 93 -16.17 1.77 -13.14
N TYR A 94 -17.08 1.27 -12.31
CA TYR A 94 -18.02 0.21 -12.72
C TYR A 94 -18.97 0.68 -13.84
N ALA A 95 -19.37 -0.26 -14.70
CA ALA A 95 -20.44 -0.05 -15.68
C ALA A 95 -21.78 0.23 -14.97
N ILE A 96 -22.63 1.05 -15.60
CA ILE A 96 -23.95 1.40 -15.03
C ILE A 96 -24.85 0.16 -14.94
N ASP A 97 -24.74 -0.73 -15.92
CA ASP A 97 -25.46 -1.98 -16.07
C ASP A 97 -24.62 -3.20 -15.64
N ASN A 98 -23.67 -3.01 -14.72
CA ASN A 98 -22.85 -4.12 -14.23
C ASN A 98 -23.74 -5.23 -13.64
N PRO A 99 -23.41 -6.52 -13.91
CA PRO A 99 -24.29 -7.65 -13.60
C PRO A 99 -24.50 -7.87 -12.09
N TYR A 100 -23.66 -7.27 -11.25
CA TYR A 100 -23.70 -7.38 -9.80
C TYR A 100 -24.51 -6.24 -9.14
N GLY A 101 -24.98 -5.27 -9.92
CA GLY A 101 -25.74 -4.12 -9.43
C GLY A 101 -24.96 -3.25 -8.43
N VAL A 102 -23.63 -3.20 -8.53
CA VAL A 102 -22.78 -2.38 -7.68
C VAL A 102 -23.01 -0.90 -8.02
N PRO A 103 -23.42 -0.06 -7.04
CA PRO A 103 -23.57 1.37 -7.27
C PRO A 103 -22.21 2.02 -7.58
N ARG A 104 -22.20 3.02 -8.46
CA ARG A 104 -21.00 3.81 -8.74
C ARG A 104 -20.83 4.90 -7.69
N ALA A 105 -19.77 4.82 -6.89
CA ALA A 105 -19.52 5.76 -5.80
C ALA A 105 -18.02 6.08 -5.64
N ASN A 106 -17.74 7.13 -4.88
CA ASN A 106 -16.43 7.43 -4.29
C ASN A 106 -15.25 7.67 -5.25
N LYS A 107 -15.53 8.25 -6.42
CA LYS A 107 -14.53 8.55 -7.45
C LYS A 107 -13.30 9.29 -6.90
N LYS A 108 -12.15 8.62 -6.91
CA LYS A 108 -10.84 9.15 -6.53
C LYS A 108 -10.79 9.69 -5.10
N ILE A 109 -11.58 9.13 -4.19
CA ILE A 109 -11.44 9.42 -2.76
C ILE A 109 -10.21 8.68 -2.23
N PHE A 110 -9.34 9.42 -1.55
CA PHE A 110 -8.06 8.90 -1.08
C PHE A 110 -8.25 7.80 -0.02
N GLY A 111 -7.45 6.73 -0.12
CA GLY A 111 -7.41 5.65 0.87
C GLY A 111 -8.53 4.60 0.74
N LEU A 112 -9.40 4.71 -0.26
CA LEU A 112 -10.38 3.66 -0.57
C LEU A 112 -9.79 2.63 -1.51
N MET A 113 -10.18 1.38 -1.33
CA MET A 113 -9.73 0.29 -2.19
C MET A 113 -10.61 0.21 -3.43
N LYS A 114 -10.00 -0.08 -4.58
CA LYS A 114 -10.73 -0.30 -5.82
C LYS A 114 -10.66 -1.77 -6.20
N ASP A 115 -11.74 -2.28 -6.79
CA ASP A 115 -11.65 -3.50 -7.60
C ASP A 115 -11.12 -3.14 -8.99
N GLU A 116 -9.85 -3.44 -9.24
CA GLU A 116 -9.19 -3.14 -10.52
C GLU A 116 -9.80 -3.89 -11.71
N ASN A 117 -10.48 -5.00 -11.47
CA ASN A 117 -11.12 -5.78 -12.52
C ASN A 117 -12.54 -5.31 -12.86
N ASN A 118 -13.09 -4.33 -12.13
CA ASN A 118 -14.43 -3.77 -12.34
C ASN A 118 -15.53 -4.84 -12.52
N GLY A 119 -15.52 -5.86 -11.67
CA GLY A 119 -16.49 -6.96 -11.71
C GLY A 119 -16.03 -8.18 -12.51
N ALA A 120 -14.92 -8.11 -13.26
CA ALA A 120 -14.40 -9.28 -13.96
C ALA A 120 -13.75 -10.27 -12.96
N LEU A 121 -14.43 -11.40 -12.72
CA LEU A 121 -13.93 -12.43 -11.81
C LEU A 121 -12.61 -13.03 -12.31
N MET A 122 -11.57 -12.92 -11.49
CA MET A 122 -10.30 -13.61 -11.69
C MET A 122 -10.43 -15.04 -11.13
N LEU A 123 -10.63 -16.01 -12.03
CA LEU A 123 -10.81 -17.42 -11.65
C LEU A 123 -9.49 -18.18 -11.51
N GLU A 124 -8.45 -17.71 -12.19
CA GLU A 124 -7.13 -18.32 -12.22
C GLU A 124 -6.05 -17.26 -12.01
N PHE A 125 -5.01 -17.61 -11.27
CA PHE A 125 -3.87 -16.74 -11.00
C PHE A 125 -2.57 -17.55 -11.07
N VAL A 126 -1.58 -17.02 -11.81
CA VAL A 126 -0.24 -17.60 -11.91
C VAL A 126 0.78 -16.55 -11.50
N GLY A 127 1.42 -16.76 -10.36
CA GLY A 127 2.56 -15.97 -9.91
C GLY A 127 3.86 -16.65 -10.31
N LEU A 128 4.62 -16.04 -11.23
CA LEU A 128 5.97 -16.49 -11.57
C LEU A 128 6.98 -15.93 -10.56
N ARG A 129 7.99 -16.72 -10.24
CA ARG A 129 9.08 -16.37 -9.32
C ARG A 129 10.39 -16.17 -10.06
#